data_AF-A0A428V1V5-F1
#
_entry.id   AF-A0A428V1V5-F1
#
_cell.length_a   1.000
_cell.length_b   1.000
_cell.length_c   1.000
_cell.angle_alpha   90.00
_cell.angle_beta   90.00
_cell.angle_gamma   90.00
#
_symmetry.space_group_name_H-M   'P 1'
#
loop_
_entity.id
_entity.type
_entity.pdbx_description
1 polymer ?
#
loop_
_entity_poly.entity_id
_entity_poly.type
_entity_poly.pdbx_seq_one_letter_code
_entity_poly.pdbx_strand_id
1 'polypeptide(L)'
;MLLSEEPATLIHHTINNFNINPDKLAVSRITESLSTLQQARDLRAREAETALKKLSRQLATHTSRHDDLVTSHSSADHASNIARLDTLKFRTAKAAADAETEAERLALAAADLKARLHELELQGVEGDAAAAARRRDPVDDEVLLRLKVYRSLGIDLERDERDGEWSKAVIRNDRKGDVHVVNMDKKFSRFFYANYFWQTL
;
A
#
# COMPACT_ATOMS: atom_id res chain seq x y z
N MET A 1 94.63 20.81 81.69
CA MET A 1 94.62 19.57 80.88
C MET A 1 93.24 19.50 80.23
N LEU A 2 93.20 19.53 78.90
CA LEU A 2 92.08 20.07 78.09
C LEU A 2 91.01 19.02 77.70
N LEU A 3 90.73 18.01 78.53
CA LEU A 3 89.62 17.07 78.32
C LEU A 3 88.99 16.75 79.68
N SER A 4 87.71 17.08 79.85
CA SER A 4 86.92 16.86 81.07
C SER A 4 86.40 15.44 81.22
N GLU A 5 86.58 14.58 80.22
CA GLU A 5 86.16 13.18 80.23
C GLU A 5 87.30 12.28 79.74
N GLU A 6 87.37 11.07 80.31
CA GLU A 6 88.32 10.06 79.85
C GLU A 6 87.95 9.63 78.43
N PRO A 7 88.88 9.69 77.46
CA PRO A 7 88.58 9.42 76.05
C PRO A 7 88.04 8.00 75.81
N ALA A 8 88.38 7.04 76.68
CA ALA A 8 87.82 5.69 76.63
C ALA A 8 86.29 5.68 76.87
N THR A 9 85.78 6.51 77.78
CA THR A 9 84.35 6.61 78.08
C THR A 9 83.57 7.18 76.89
N LEU A 10 84.13 8.19 76.22
CA LEU A 10 83.52 8.76 75.00
C LEU A 10 83.48 7.72 73.87
N ILE A 11 84.56 6.97 73.67
CA ILE A 11 84.60 5.89 72.67
C ILE A 11 83.52 4.84 72.97
N HIS A 12 83.40 4.38 74.22
CA HIS A 12 82.36 3.42 74.60
C HIS A 12 80.94 3.98 74.43
N HIS A 13 80.71 5.25 74.75
CA HIS A 13 79.43 5.91 74.51
C HIS A 13 79.09 5.99 73.02
N THR A 14 80.06 6.30 72.16
CA THR A 14 79.86 6.32 70.71
C THR A 14 79.56 4.93 70.14
N ILE A 15 80.24 3.88 70.62
CA ILE A 15 79.99 2.49 70.19
C ILE A 15 78.58 2.04 70.60
N ASN A 16 78.16 2.34 71.82
CA ASN A 16 76.84 1.93 72.32
C ASN A 16 75.70 2.68 71.63
N ASN A 17 75.91 3.95 71.27
CA ASN A 17 74.92 4.76 70.57
C ASN A 17 74.90 4.51 69.05
N PHE A 18 75.91 3.84 68.50
CA PHE A 18 75.97 3.51 67.07
C PHE A 18 75.14 2.26 66.76
N ASN A 19 73.82 2.44 66.65
CA ASN A 19 72.90 1.34 66.36
C ASN A 19 72.78 1.06 64.85
N ILE A 20 73.38 -0.03 64.39
CA ILE A 20 73.41 -0.42 62.96
C ILE A 20 72.11 -1.12 62.51
N ASN A 21 71.35 -1.69 63.44
CA ASN A 21 70.13 -2.44 63.13
C ASN A 21 69.02 -1.63 62.43
N PRO A 22 68.65 -0.40 62.87
CA PRO A 22 67.63 0.39 62.19
C PRO A 22 68.02 0.73 60.74
N ASP A 23 69.30 0.99 60.49
CA ASP A 23 69.81 1.28 59.14
C ASP A 23 69.75 0.04 58.25
N LYS A 24 70.14 -1.12 58.78
CA LYS A 24 70.00 -2.40 58.06
C LYS A 24 68.55 -2.70 57.70
N LEU A 25 67.62 -2.44 58.62
CA LEU A 25 66.18 -2.57 58.37
C LEU A 25 65.66 -1.55 57.36
N ALA A 26 66.17 -0.32 57.38
CA ALA A 26 65.85 0.70 56.38
C ALA A 26 66.31 0.27 54.98
N VAL A 27 67.54 -0.22 54.83
CA VAL A 27 68.08 -0.75 53.56
C VAL A 27 67.25 -1.94 53.06
N SER A 28 66.84 -2.85 53.95
CA SER A 28 65.96 -3.97 53.59
C SER A 28 64.62 -3.49 53.04
N ARG A 29 63.98 -2.52 53.71
CA ARG A 29 62.71 -1.91 53.26
C ARG A 29 62.85 -1.18 51.93
N ILE A 30 63.95 -0.47 51.72
CA ILE A 30 64.24 0.22 50.46
C ILE A 30 64.39 -0.80 49.33
N THR A 31 65.11 -1.90 49.56
CA THR A 31 65.29 -2.97 48.57
C THR A 31 63.96 -3.60 48.17
N GLU A 32 63.09 -3.87 49.15
CA GLU A 32 61.74 -4.38 48.89
C GLU A 32 60.88 -3.38 48.11
N SER A 33 60.96 -2.09 48.47
CA SER A 33 60.27 -1.00 47.76
C SER A 33 60.77 -0.86 46.31
N LEU A 34 62.06 -1.04 46.08
CA LEU A 34 62.65 -1.02 44.74
C LEU A 34 62.22 -2.23 43.91
N SER A 35 62.18 -3.42 44.52
CA SER A 35 61.71 -4.64 43.86
C SER A 35 60.24 -4.53 43.44
N THR A 36 59.37 -4.05 44.33
CA THR A 36 57.95 -3.84 44.02
C THR A 36 57.75 -2.76 42.96
N LEU A 37 58.51 -1.67 43.01
CA LEU A 37 58.48 -0.63 41.99
C LEU A 37 58.93 -1.17 40.62
N GLN A 38 59.97 -2.00 40.59
CA GLN A 38 60.46 -2.61 39.35
C GLN A 38 59.40 -3.54 38.75
N GLN A 39 58.76 -4.39 39.55
CA GLN A 39 57.67 -5.25 39.08
C GLN A 39 56.50 -4.44 38.50
N ALA A 40 56.11 -3.35 39.16
CA ALA A 40 55.05 -2.47 38.67
C ALA A 40 55.43 -1.75 37.36
N ARG A 41 56.70 -1.36 37.21
CA ARG A 41 57.22 -0.78 35.97
C ARG A 41 57.24 -1.79 34.83
N ASP A 42 57.70 -3.01 35.09
CA ASP A 42 57.74 -4.07 34.09
C ASP A 42 56.34 -4.46 33.62
N LEU A 43 55.36 -4.50 34.52
CA LEU A 43 53.96 -4.72 34.16
C LEU A 43 53.43 -3.61 33.24
N ARG A 44 53.63 -2.34 33.61
CA ARG A 44 53.19 -1.20 32.78
C ARG A 44 53.88 -1.16 31.42
N ALA A 45 55.17 -1.49 31.37
CA ALA A 45 55.91 -1.56 30.11
C ALA A 45 55.33 -2.63 29.18
N ARG A 46 55.00 -3.82 29.72
CA ARG A 46 54.36 -4.90 28.96
C ARG A 46 52.97 -4.51 28.48
N GLU A 47 52.16 -3.87 29.33
CA GLU A 47 50.83 -3.36 28.95
C GLU A 47 50.93 -2.35 27.80
N ALA A 48 51.83 -1.37 27.91
CA ALA A 48 52.06 -0.39 26.86
C ALA A 48 52.54 -1.05 25.55
N GLU A 49 53.44 -2.03 25.63
CA GLU A 49 53.93 -2.75 24.45
C GLU A 49 52.82 -3.56 23.77
N THR A 50 51.96 -4.23 24.53
CA THR A 50 50.83 -4.98 23.98
C THR A 50 49.80 -4.05 23.33
N ALA A 51 49.51 -2.90 23.95
CA ALA A 51 48.65 -1.88 23.38
C ALA A 51 49.22 -1.33 22.07
N LEU A 52 50.54 -1.03 22.03
CA LEU A 52 51.22 -0.52 20.85
C LEU A 52 51.23 -1.55 19.71
N LYS A 53 51.47 -2.83 20.01
CA LYS A 53 51.36 -3.92 19.03
C LYS A 53 49.95 -4.04 18.45
N LYS A 54 48.91 -3.90 19.28
CA LYS A 54 47.51 -3.92 18.82
C LYS A 54 47.20 -2.74 17.90
N LEU A 55 47.58 -1.53 18.31
CA LEU A 55 47.40 -0.30 17.53
C LEU A 55 48.16 -0.36 16.20
N SER A 56 49.40 -0.87 16.20
CA SER A 56 50.18 -1.07 14.98
C SER A 56 49.50 -2.02 13.99
N ARG A 57 48.93 -3.13 14.45
CA ARG A 57 48.15 -4.06 13.59
C ARG A 57 46.88 -3.41 13.05
N GLN A 58 46.17 -2.64 13.88
CA GLN A 58 44.99 -1.89 13.44
C GLN A 58 45.35 -0.86 12.38
N LEU A 59 46.42 -0.10 12.58
CA LEU A 59 46.91 0.89 11.63
C LEU A 59 47.25 0.21 10.29
N ALA A 60 48.01 -0.88 10.31
CA ALA A 60 48.35 -1.63 9.08
C ALA A 60 47.08 -2.12 8.33
N THR A 61 46.07 -2.57 9.06
CA THR A 61 44.78 -2.99 8.47
C THR A 61 44.04 -1.81 7.84
N HIS A 62 44.02 -0.65 8.52
CA HIS A 62 43.36 0.54 8.00
C HIS A 62 44.10 1.14 6.80
N THR A 63 45.43 1.16 6.81
CA THR A 63 46.24 1.61 5.68
C THR A 63 46.02 0.71 4.46
N SER A 64 46.08 -0.63 4.63
CA SER A 64 45.78 -1.55 3.53
C SER A 64 44.40 -1.33 2.95
N ARG A 65 43.36 -1.19 3.80
CA ARG A 65 41.99 -0.91 3.34
C ARG A 65 41.88 0.42 2.60
N HIS A 66 42.58 1.43 3.08
CA HIS A 66 42.62 2.74 2.43
C HIS A 66 43.25 2.62 1.04
N ASP A 67 44.39 1.94 0.93
CA ASP A 67 45.08 1.76 -0.34
C ASP A 67 44.25 0.91 -1.32
N ASP A 68 43.56 -0.12 -0.84
CA ASP A 68 42.60 -0.91 -1.63
C ASP A 68 41.42 -0.04 -2.12
N LEU A 69 40.91 0.86 -1.27
CA LEU A 69 39.84 1.78 -1.66
C LEU A 69 40.31 2.83 -2.67
N VAL A 70 41.50 3.39 -2.47
CA VAL A 70 42.09 4.37 -3.40
C VAL A 70 42.39 3.72 -4.75
N THR A 71 42.93 2.52 -4.76
CA THR A 71 43.23 1.79 -6.01
C THR A 71 41.96 1.33 -6.72
N SER A 72 40.93 0.88 -5.98
CA SER A 72 39.63 0.54 -6.58
C SER A 72 38.85 1.76 -7.08
N HIS A 73 39.08 2.95 -6.52
CA HIS A 73 38.57 4.21 -7.06
C HIS A 73 39.46 4.75 -8.18
N SER A 74 39.25 4.19 -9.37
CA SER A 74 39.62 4.85 -10.62
C SER A 74 38.78 6.12 -10.80
N SER A 75 39.42 7.29 -10.69
CA SER A 75 38.76 8.59 -10.89
C SER A 75 38.09 8.70 -12.28
N ALA A 76 38.60 7.97 -13.28
CA ALA A 76 38.03 7.91 -14.61
C ALA A 76 36.71 7.12 -14.63
N ASP A 77 36.62 6.01 -13.90
CA ASP A 77 35.40 5.21 -13.77
C ASP A 77 34.32 5.92 -12.95
N HIS A 78 34.73 6.75 -11.99
CA HIS A 78 33.79 7.61 -11.27
C HIS A 78 33.19 8.69 -12.17
N ALA A 79 34.03 9.41 -12.93
CA ALA A 79 33.58 10.43 -13.87
C ALA A 79 32.67 9.85 -14.97
N SER A 80 33.01 8.67 -15.51
CA SER A 80 32.17 8.00 -16.52
C SER A 80 30.83 7.54 -15.95
N ASN A 81 30.80 7.04 -14.71
CA ASN A 81 29.55 6.70 -14.02
C ASN A 81 28.67 7.93 -13.75
N ILE A 82 29.26 9.05 -13.32
CA ILE A 82 28.52 10.31 -13.12
C ILE A 82 27.90 10.75 -14.45
N ALA A 83 28.68 10.82 -15.52
CA ALA A 83 28.17 11.22 -16.83
C ALA A 83 27.05 10.29 -17.34
N ARG A 84 27.16 8.98 -17.10
CA ARG A 84 26.12 8.00 -17.43
C ARG A 84 24.84 8.25 -16.61
N LEU A 85 24.97 8.49 -15.30
CA LEU A 85 23.84 8.77 -14.43
C LEU A 85 23.16 10.09 -14.80
N ASP A 86 23.92 11.12 -15.14
CA ASP A 86 23.37 12.40 -15.62
C ASP A 86 22.59 12.20 -16.92
N THR A 87 23.15 11.44 -17.87
CA THR A 87 22.45 11.11 -19.12
C THR A 87 21.14 10.36 -18.87
N LEU A 88 21.16 9.40 -17.93
CA LEU A 88 19.95 8.67 -17.53
C LEU A 88 18.93 9.60 -16.87
N LYS A 89 19.37 10.46 -15.94
CA LYS A 89 18.52 11.45 -15.28
C LYS A 89 17.83 12.37 -16.29
N PHE A 90 18.56 12.88 -17.28
CA PHE A 90 17.98 13.70 -18.34
C PHE A 90 17.00 12.92 -19.21
N ARG A 91 17.32 11.67 -19.56
CA ARG A 91 16.42 10.82 -20.35
C ARG A 91 15.13 10.50 -19.62
N THR A 92 15.22 10.17 -18.33
CA THR A 92 14.04 9.86 -17.51
C THR A 92 13.19 11.11 -17.28
N ALA A 93 13.82 12.26 -17.03
CA ALA A 93 13.10 13.53 -16.88
C ALA A 93 12.37 13.91 -18.18
N LYS A 94 13.02 13.73 -19.34
CA LYS A 94 12.37 13.95 -20.64
C LYS A 94 11.18 13.02 -20.87
N ALA A 95 11.36 11.71 -20.61
CA ALA A 95 10.29 10.74 -20.77
C ALA A 95 9.10 11.02 -19.83
N ALA A 96 9.37 11.48 -18.60
CA ALA A 96 8.32 11.91 -17.67
C ALA A 96 7.59 13.15 -18.18
N ALA A 97 8.31 14.17 -18.66
CA ALA A 97 7.70 15.37 -19.24
C ALA A 97 6.85 15.04 -20.48
N ASP A 98 7.35 14.20 -21.39
CA ASP A 98 6.60 13.77 -22.57
C ASP A 98 5.32 13.01 -22.15
N ALA A 99 5.40 12.14 -21.13
CA ALA A 99 4.24 11.43 -20.59
C ALA A 99 3.22 12.36 -19.89
N GLU A 100 3.68 13.39 -19.18
CA GLU A 100 2.82 14.42 -18.58
C GLU A 100 2.05 15.19 -19.65
N THR A 101 2.73 15.64 -20.71
CA THR A 101 2.06 16.36 -21.81
C THR A 101 0.99 15.51 -22.51
N GLU A 102 1.25 14.22 -22.70
CA GLU A 102 0.27 13.30 -23.30
C GLU A 102 -0.89 13.02 -22.34
N ALA A 103 -0.64 12.90 -21.04
CA ALA A 103 -1.68 12.75 -20.04
C ALA A 103 -2.60 13.98 -19.99
N GLU A 104 -2.05 15.20 -20.06
CA GLU A 104 -2.83 16.44 -20.14
C GLU A 104 -3.67 16.48 -21.43
N ARG A 105 -3.10 16.09 -22.57
CA ARG A 105 -3.83 16.02 -23.85
C ARG A 105 -5.00 15.05 -23.78
N LEU A 106 -4.78 13.86 -23.22
CA LEU A 106 -5.81 12.84 -23.05
C LEU A 106 -6.87 13.27 -22.04
N ALA A 107 -6.50 13.96 -20.97
CA ALA A 107 -7.43 14.51 -19.99
C ALA A 107 -8.36 15.56 -20.61
N LEU A 108 -7.83 16.45 -21.46
CA LEU A 108 -8.63 17.41 -22.21
C LEU A 108 -9.60 16.72 -23.19
N ALA A 109 -9.13 15.71 -23.93
CA ALA A 109 -9.98 14.94 -24.84
C ALA A 109 -11.09 14.19 -24.08
N ALA A 110 -10.77 13.60 -22.92
CA ALA A 110 -11.75 12.95 -22.06
C ALA A 110 -12.78 13.94 -21.50
N ALA A 111 -12.36 15.15 -21.14
CA ALA A 111 -13.26 16.20 -20.68
C ALA A 111 -14.23 16.66 -21.80
N ASP A 112 -13.74 16.86 -23.02
CA ASP A 112 -14.56 17.21 -24.19
C ASP A 112 -15.56 16.09 -24.52
N LEU A 113 -15.10 14.84 -24.58
CA LEU A 113 -16.00 13.70 -24.80
C LEU A 113 -17.05 13.55 -23.71
N LYS A 114 -16.69 13.80 -22.44
CA LYS A 114 -17.63 13.78 -21.33
C LYS A 114 -18.66 14.92 -21.44
N ALA A 115 -18.24 16.10 -21.86
CA ALA A 115 -19.16 17.23 -22.12
C ALA A 115 -20.13 16.92 -23.26
N ARG A 116 -19.66 16.35 -24.37
CA ARG A 116 -20.51 15.91 -25.50
C ARG A 116 -21.47 14.80 -25.11
N LEU A 117 -21.01 13.85 -24.30
CA LEU A 117 -21.87 12.79 -23.78
C LEU A 117 -22.97 13.38 -22.89
N HIS A 118 -22.63 14.33 -22.02
CA HIS A 118 -23.61 15.03 -21.21
C HIS A 118 -24.62 15.84 -22.05
N GLU A 119 -24.16 16.49 -23.11
CA GLU A 119 -25.03 17.19 -24.06
C GLU A 119 -26.00 16.22 -24.76
N LEU A 120 -25.53 15.06 -25.19
CA LEU A 120 -26.37 14.00 -25.80
C LEU A 120 -27.35 13.40 -24.80
N GLU A 121 -26.94 13.20 -23.54
CA GLU A 121 -27.83 12.76 -22.46
C GLU A 121 -28.95 13.78 -22.20
N LEU A 122 -28.63 15.07 -22.23
CA LEU A 122 -29.60 16.17 -22.10
C LEU A 122 -30.54 16.28 -23.30
N GLN A 123 -30.02 16.10 -24.51
CA GLN A 123 -30.82 16.03 -25.74
C GLN A 123 -31.77 14.82 -25.71
N GLY A 124 -31.40 13.76 -24.97
CA GLY A 124 -32.17 12.54 -24.86
C GLY A 124 -32.22 11.79 -26.19
N VAL A 125 -32.65 10.53 -26.15
CA VAL A 125 -32.92 9.77 -27.37
C VAL A 125 -34.18 10.38 -28.00
N GLU A 126 -34.00 11.30 -28.95
CA GLU A 126 -35.10 11.86 -29.77
C GLU A 126 -35.97 10.76 -30.42
N GLY A 127 -35.46 9.53 -30.49
CA GLY A 127 -36.18 8.36 -30.96
C GLY A 127 -37.06 7.61 -29.96
N ASP A 128 -36.96 7.83 -28.64
CA ASP A 128 -37.64 6.98 -27.65
C ASP A 128 -38.59 7.74 -26.72
N ALA A 129 -38.24 8.95 -26.25
CA ALA A 129 -39.18 9.74 -25.44
C ALA A 129 -40.32 10.32 -26.29
N ALA A 130 -40.03 10.83 -27.49
CA ALA A 130 -41.04 11.32 -28.42
C ALA A 130 -41.84 10.18 -29.08
N ALA A 131 -41.25 9.00 -29.26
CA ALA A 131 -41.95 7.82 -29.77
C ALA A 131 -42.79 7.12 -28.70
N ALA A 132 -42.32 7.04 -27.45
CA ALA A 132 -43.10 6.52 -26.32
C ALA A 132 -44.23 7.46 -25.93
N ALA A 133 -44.02 8.79 -25.99
CA ALA A 133 -45.08 9.77 -25.76
C ALA A 133 -46.12 9.78 -26.90
N ARG A 134 -45.73 9.52 -28.16
CA ARG A 134 -46.68 9.36 -29.29
C ARG A 134 -47.39 8.00 -29.30
N ARG A 135 -46.83 6.95 -28.69
CA ARG A 135 -47.47 5.63 -28.54
C ARG A 135 -48.45 5.55 -27.38
N ARG A 136 -48.48 6.56 -26.51
CA ARG A 136 -49.51 6.68 -25.48
C ARG A 136 -50.64 7.56 -26.00
N ASP A 137 -51.28 7.11 -27.07
CA ASP A 137 -52.52 7.71 -27.54
C ASP A 137 -53.60 7.47 -26.46
N PRO A 138 -54.28 8.49 -25.92
CA PRO A 138 -55.34 8.30 -24.92
C PRO A 138 -56.44 7.33 -25.36
N VAL A 139 -56.62 7.15 -26.68
CA VAL A 139 -57.55 6.17 -27.25
C VAL A 139 -57.07 4.73 -27.02
N ASP A 140 -55.77 4.47 -27.15
CA ASP A 140 -55.19 3.15 -26.90
C ASP A 140 -55.24 2.79 -25.41
N ASP A 141 -55.03 3.78 -24.52
CA ASP A 141 -55.16 3.59 -23.07
C ASP A 141 -56.63 3.25 -22.70
N GLU A 142 -57.63 3.90 -23.33
CA GLU A 142 -59.05 3.57 -23.13
C GLU A 142 -59.41 2.16 -23.63
N VAL A 143 -58.93 1.76 -24.81
CA VAL A 143 -59.18 0.43 -25.38
C VAL A 143 -58.53 -0.65 -24.53
N LEU A 144 -57.29 -0.44 -24.08
CA LEU A 144 -56.58 -1.34 -23.16
C LEU A 144 -57.30 -1.45 -21.81
N LEU A 145 -57.83 -0.34 -21.28
CA LEU A 145 -58.60 -0.34 -20.04
C LEU A 145 -59.90 -1.15 -20.20
N ARG A 146 -60.63 -0.94 -21.31
CA ARG A 146 -61.85 -1.70 -21.62
C ARG A 146 -61.56 -3.19 -21.80
N LEU A 147 -60.48 -3.56 -22.50
CA LEU A 147 -60.02 -4.94 -22.64
C LEU A 147 -59.68 -5.57 -21.29
N LYS A 148 -59.00 -4.82 -20.40
CA LYS A 148 -58.69 -5.29 -19.05
C LYS A 148 -59.95 -5.49 -18.21
N VAL A 149 -60.95 -4.63 -18.34
CA VAL A 149 -62.26 -4.81 -17.70
C VAL A 149 -62.92 -6.09 -18.22
N TYR A 150 -63.06 -6.29 -19.53
CA TYR A 150 -63.69 -7.51 -20.08
C TYR A 150 -62.95 -8.79 -19.70
N ARG A 151 -61.62 -8.76 -19.64
CA ARG A 151 -60.82 -9.89 -19.15
C ARG A 151 -61.01 -10.15 -17.65
N SER A 152 -61.16 -9.10 -16.85
CA SER A 152 -61.47 -9.23 -15.42
C SER A 152 -62.88 -9.77 -15.13
N LEU A 153 -63.81 -9.59 -16.07
CA LEU A 153 -65.11 -10.27 -16.04
C LEU A 153 -65.03 -11.76 -16.44
N GLY A 154 -63.84 -12.29 -16.73
CA GLY A 154 -63.64 -13.71 -17.04
C GLY A 154 -63.90 -14.09 -18.49
N ILE A 155 -63.99 -13.11 -19.40
CA ILE A 155 -64.13 -13.35 -20.85
C ILE A 155 -62.74 -13.32 -21.49
N ASP A 156 -62.25 -14.48 -21.89
CA ASP A 156 -61.02 -14.63 -22.68
C ASP A 156 -61.38 -14.95 -24.13
N LEU A 157 -60.74 -14.27 -25.08
CA LEU A 157 -60.91 -14.51 -26.52
C LEU A 157 -59.66 -15.24 -27.04
N GLU A 158 -59.87 -16.39 -27.67
CA GLU A 158 -58.82 -17.15 -28.33
C GLU A 158 -58.93 -16.95 -29.84
N ARG A 159 -57.79 -16.66 -30.47
CA ARG A 159 -57.67 -16.45 -31.91
C ARG A 159 -57.21 -17.75 -32.56
N ASP A 160 -57.82 -18.13 -33.68
CA ASP A 160 -57.34 -19.29 -34.43
C ASP A 160 -56.03 -18.95 -35.15
N GLU A 161 -55.02 -19.80 -35.00
CA GLU A 161 -53.65 -19.55 -35.49
C GLU A 161 -53.54 -19.57 -37.02
N ARG A 162 -54.54 -20.10 -37.73
CA ARG A 162 -54.49 -20.27 -39.19
C ARG A 162 -55.08 -19.11 -40.00
N ASP A 163 -56.23 -18.58 -39.59
CA ASP A 163 -56.96 -17.54 -40.36
C ASP A 163 -56.97 -16.17 -39.68
N GLY A 164 -56.43 -16.06 -38.46
CA GLY A 164 -56.34 -14.79 -37.75
C GLY A 164 -57.70 -14.16 -37.42
N GLU A 165 -58.78 -14.91 -37.46
CA GLU A 165 -60.11 -14.48 -37.01
C GLU A 165 -60.36 -14.97 -35.57
N TRP A 166 -61.12 -14.20 -34.79
CA TRP A 166 -61.48 -14.55 -33.41
C TRP A 166 -62.56 -15.64 -33.42
N SER A 167 -62.17 -16.89 -33.19
CA SER A 167 -63.05 -18.05 -33.39
C SER A 167 -63.63 -18.60 -32.09
N LYS A 168 -63.02 -18.35 -30.92
CA LYS A 168 -63.49 -18.94 -29.66
C LYS A 168 -63.48 -17.91 -28.53
N ALA A 169 -64.58 -17.84 -27.79
CA ALA A 169 -64.67 -17.10 -26.53
C ALA A 169 -64.83 -18.11 -25.38
N VAL A 170 -64.01 -17.94 -24.34
CA VAL A 170 -64.07 -18.73 -23.11
C VAL A 170 -64.54 -17.81 -22.00
N ILE A 171 -65.68 -18.13 -21.40
CA ILE A 171 -66.28 -17.36 -20.32
C ILE A 171 -66.16 -18.18 -19.03
N ARG A 172 -65.47 -17.61 -18.05
CA ARG A 172 -65.28 -18.22 -16.73
C ARG A 172 -66.12 -17.47 -15.71
N ASN A 173 -67.06 -18.16 -15.09
CA ASN A 173 -67.85 -17.59 -14.00
C ASN A 173 -67.23 -18.00 -12.66
N ASP A 174 -66.40 -17.12 -12.09
CA ASP A 174 -65.67 -17.39 -10.83
C ASP A 174 -66.60 -17.66 -9.64
N ARG A 175 -67.89 -17.25 -9.69
CA ARG A 175 -68.86 -17.48 -8.60
C ARG A 175 -69.52 -18.85 -8.64
N LYS A 176 -69.73 -19.42 -9.84
CA LYS A 176 -70.36 -20.74 -10.02
C LYS A 176 -69.35 -21.85 -10.31
N GLY A 177 -68.12 -21.50 -10.69
CA GLY A 177 -67.04 -22.45 -11.01
C GLY A 177 -67.16 -23.08 -12.39
N ASP A 178 -68.09 -22.61 -13.23
CA ASP A 178 -68.34 -23.15 -14.56
C ASP A 178 -67.58 -22.38 -15.64
N VAL A 179 -67.07 -23.11 -16.64
CA VAL A 179 -66.38 -22.56 -17.81
C VAL A 179 -67.17 -22.89 -19.06
N HIS A 180 -67.68 -21.86 -19.74
CA HIS A 180 -68.39 -21.99 -21.00
C HIS A 180 -67.47 -21.64 -22.17
N VAL A 181 -67.21 -22.63 -23.03
CA VAL A 181 -66.45 -22.45 -24.27
C VAL A 181 -67.44 -22.29 -25.42
N VAL A 182 -67.46 -21.10 -26.03
CA VAL A 182 -68.36 -20.78 -27.14
C VAL A 182 -67.55 -20.58 -28.41
N ASN A 183 -67.88 -21.34 -29.46
CA ASN A 183 -67.30 -21.15 -30.79
C ASN A 183 -68.12 -20.07 -31.55
N MET A 184 -67.45 -19.00 -31.95
CA MET A 184 -68.01 -17.83 -32.60
C MET A 184 -68.10 -18.04 -34.11
N ASP A 185 -69.02 -18.90 -34.56
CA ASP A 185 -69.33 -19.09 -35.99
C ASP A 185 -70.27 -17.97 -36.49
N LYS A 186 -70.14 -17.55 -37.76
CA LYS A 186 -70.97 -16.49 -38.38
C LYS A 186 -72.44 -16.89 -38.59
N LYS A 187 -72.86 -18.06 -38.08
CA LYS A 187 -74.21 -18.62 -38.22
C LYS A 187 -75.24 -18.01 -37.27
N PHE A 188 -74.82 -17.43 -36.15
CA PHE A 188 -75.73 -16.82 -35.18
C PHE A 188 -75.62 -15.29 -35.15
N SER A 189 -76.72 -14.61 -34.81
CA SER A 189 -76.76 -13.15 -34.69
C SER A 189 -75.87 -12.65 -33.54
N ARG A 190 -75.25 -11.49 -33.72
CA ARG A 190 -74.50 -10.79 -32.66
C ARG A 190 -75.32 -10.57 -31.39
N PHE A 191 -76.63 -10.40 -31.53
CA PHE A 191 -77.55 -10.23 -30.40
C PHE A 191 -77.72 -11.53 -29.58
N PHE A 192 -77.68 -12.68 -30.24
CA PHE A 192 -77.74 -13.98 -29.58
C PHE A 192 -76.49 -14.21 -28.71
N TYR A 193 -75.30 -13.95 -29.26
CA TYR A 193 -74.04 -14.05 -28.51
C TYR A 193 -73.97 -13.09 -27.33
N ALA A 194 -74.40 -11.83 -27.50
CA ALA A 194 -74.41 -10.86 -26.41
C ALA A 194 -75.31 -11.32 -25.25
N ASN A 195 -76.55 -11.75 -25.51
CA ASN A 195 -77.45 -12.24 -24.46
C ASN A 195 -76.92 -13.51 -23.79
N TYR A 196 -76.34 -14.43 -24.56
CA TYR A 196 -75.77 -15.65 -24.02
C TYR A 196 -74.58 -15.35 -23.10
N PHE A 197 -73.70 -14.43 -23.47
CA PHE A 197 -72.57 -14.01 -22.64
C PHE A 197 -73.03 -13.34 -21.35
N TRP A 198 -74.04 -12.45 -21.41
CA TRP A 198 -74.61 -11.83 -20.20
C TRP A 198 -75.37 -12.81 -19.30
N GLN A 199 -75.94 -13.89 -19.84
CA GLN A 199 -76.60 -14.93 -19.04
C GLN A 199 -75.61 -15.92 -18.38
N THR A 200 -74.41 -16.07 -18.95
CA THR A 200 -73.40 -17.05 -18.49
C THR A 200 -72.33 -16.44 -17.58
N LEU A 201 -72.17 -15.11 -17.60
CA LEU A 201 -71.40 -14.32 -16.62
C LEU A 201 -71.90 -14.47 -15.17
#